data_AF-A0A024TFS4-F1
#
_entry.id   AF-A0A024TFS4-F1
#
_cell.length_a   1.000
_cell.length_b   1.000
_cell.length_c   1.000
_cell.angle_alpha   90.00
_cell.angle_beta   90.00
_cell.angle_gamma   90.00
#
_symmetry.space_group_name_H-M   'P 1'
#
loop_
_entity.id
_entity.type
_entity.pdbx_description
1 polymer ?
#
loop_
_entity_poly.entity_id
_entity_poly.type
_entity_poly.pdbx_seq_one_letter_code
_entity_poly.pdbx_strand_id
1 'polypeptide(L)'
;MADDEQMEIIQSAVERIVFDVESFMPQSYWERITTGKVVSEEQRDMLQSRLLEYYHQKLPYLPYLSEQDERLIIHATIAILTDAMGNTKLDDILSKETTSLSLIAIYIREAMGIDDVEILRREVAEMVNVPIPMPQPVVNWVIEKGVAALLSVLNQAVNASLGECFGKAATRHVESIEEFQAVLRANVTRFVHNKLHVALLPAFVERFIISSVIDSYFQLYVTNERINTAVSKVIEEQSHRRDS
;
A
#
# COMPACT_ATOMS: atom_id res chain seq x y z
N MET A 1 7.35 -27.44 -6.81
CA MET A 1 6.98 -27.03 -8.18
C MET A 1 8.25 -26.53 -8.83
N ALA A 2 8.46 -26.81 -10.11
CA ALA A 2 9.59 -26.22 -10.84
C ALA A 2 9.32 -24.72 -11.04
N ASP A 3 10.35 -23.88 -10.96
CA ASP A 3 10.21 -22.42 -11.08
C ASP A 3 9.50 -22.01 -12.40
N ASP A 4 9.67 -22.82 -13.46
CA ASP A 4 9.01 -22.64 -14.76
C ASP A 4 7.48 -22.77 -14.66
N GLU A 5 6.98 -23.72 -13.86
CA GLU A 5 5.55 -23.98 -13.66
C GLU A 5 4.88 -22.81 -12.92
N GLN A 6 5.60 -22.19 -11.97
CA GLN A 6 5.15 -20.99 -11.27
C GLN A 6 5.12 -19.77 -12.19
N MET A 7 6.12 -19.60 -13.05
CA MET A 7 6.12 -18.50 -14.01
C MET A 7 4.97 -18.62 -15.03
N GLU A 8 4.69 -19.82 -15.53
CA GLU A 8 3.57 -20.05 -16.46
C GLU A 8 2.21 -19.71 -15.80
N ILE A 9 2.03 -20.10 -14.54
CA ILE A 9 0.83 -19.77 -13.75
C ILE A 9 0.67 -18.25 -13.59
N ILE A 10 1.74 -17.55 -13.21
CA ILE A 10 1.71 -16.10 -13.02
C ILE A 10 1.44 -15.39 -14.35
N GLN A 11 2.11 -15.82 -15.42
CA GLN A 11 1.90 -15.24 -16.75
C GLN A 11 0.45 -15.41 -17.21
N SER A 12 -0.13 -16.60 -17.05
CA SER A 12 -1.53 -16.85 -17.40
C SER A 12 -2.50 -15.97 -16.60
N ALA A 13 -2.23 -15.76 -15.31
CA ALA A 13 -3.04 -14.87 -14.48
C ALA A 13 -2.99 -13.42 -14.97
N VAL A 14 -1.78 -12.91 -15.25
CA VAL A 14 -1.58 -11.54 -15.75
C VAL A 14 -2.25 -11.35 -17.11
N GLU A 15 -2.06 -12.28 -18.06
CA GLU A 15 -2.70 -12.23 -19.38
C GLU A 15 -4.22 -12.19 -19.26
N ARG A 16 -4.80 -13.00 -18.36
CA ARG A 16 -6.24 -13.04 -18.13
C ARG A 16 -6.76 -11.73 -17.53
N ILE A 17 -6.03 -11.14 -16.59
CA ILE A 17 -6.40 -9.84 -16.01
C ILE A 17 -6.33 -8.76 -17.10
N VAL A 18 -5.25 -8.69 -17.89
CA VAL A 18 -5.11 -7.71 -18.96
C VAL A 18 -6.24 -7.83 -19.98
N PHE A 19 -6.57 -9.04 -20.41
CA PHE A 19 -7.68 -9.30 -21.34
C PHE A 19 -9.04 -8.83 -20.78
N ASP A 20 -9.33 -9.16 -19.52
CA ASP A 20 -10.57 -8.74 -18.89
C ASP A 20 -10.64 -7.22 -18.71
N VAL A 21 -9.52 -6.56 -18.35
CA VAL A 21 -9.41 -5.09 -18.28
C VAL A 21 -9.63 -4.45 -19.65
N GLU A 22 -9.04 -4.98 -20.71
CA GLU A 22 -9.25 -4.50 -22.09
C GLU A 22 -10.73 -4.57 -22.49
N SER A 23 -11.41 -5.66 -22.14
CA SER A 23 -12.84 -5.83 -22.43
C SER A 23 -13.76 -4.92 -21.60
N PHE A 24 -13.33 -4.58 -20.38
CA PHE A 24 -14.09 -3.76 -19.44
C PHE A 24 -13.93 -2.26 -19.71
N MET A 25 -12.75 -1.82 -20.17
CA MET A 25 -12.47 -0.41 -20.40
C MET A 25 -12.91 0.06 -21.80
N PRO A 26 -13.36 1.32 -21.95
CA PRO A 26 -13.57 1.88 -23.28
C PRO A 26 -12.28 1.84 -24.09
N GLN A 27 -12.37 1.53 -25.39
CA GLN A 27 -11.22 1.45 -26.29
C GLN A 27 -10.34 2.72 -26.25
N SER A 28 -10.97 3.89 -26.11
CA SER A 28 -10.27 5.19 -25.97
C SER A 28 -9.38 5.31 -24.71
N TYR A 29 -9.57 4.46 -23.70
CA TYR A 29 -8.74 4.40 -22.49
C TYR A 29 -7.54 3.47 -22.73
N TRP A 30 -7.75 2.35 -23.43
CA TRP A 30 -6.68 1.44 -23.85
C TRP A 30 -5.72 2.11 -24.86
N GLU A 31 -6.27 2.86 -25.81
CA GLU A 31 -5.49 3.69 -26.72
C GLU A 31 -4.64 4.71 -25.96
N ARG A 32 -5.07 5.22 -24.80
CA ARG A 32 -4.28 6.20 -24.02
C ARG A 32 -3.07 5.58 -23.33
N ILE A 33 -3.19 4.33 -22.86
CA ILE A 33 -2.07 3.54 -22.32
C ILE A 33 -0.98 3.36 -23.39
N THR A 34 -1.38 3.18 -24.64
CA THR A 34 -0.48 2.88 -25.77
C THR A 34 -0.01 4.12 -26.53
N THR A 35 -0.79 5.20 -26.57
CA THR A 35 -0.53 6.38 -27.43
C THR A 35 -0.10 7.65 -26.68
N GLY A 36 0.11 7.59 -25.37
CA GLY A 36 0.81 8.64 -24.59
C GLY A 36 -0.03 9.87 -24.21
N LYS A 37 -1.36 9.78 -24.27
CA LYS A 37 -2.27 10.83 -23.77
C LYS A 37 -2.56 10.63 -22.29
N VAL A 38 -2.05 11.55 -21.47
CA VAL A 38 -2.15 11.52 -20.00
C VAL A 38 -3.60 11.71 -19.53
N VAL A 39 -4.03 10.86 -18.62
CA VAL A 39 -5.31 10.95 -17.88
C VAL A 39 -5.08 11.67 -16.55
N SER A 40 -6.07 12.44 -16.05
CA SER A 40 -5.92 13.13 -14.76
C SER A 40 -5.80 12.14 -13.60
N GLU A 41 -5.16 12.55 -12.51
CA GLU A 41 -4.97 11.73 -11.30
C GLU A 41 -6.31 11.25 -10.72
N GLU A 42 -7.31 12.14 -10.63
CA GLU A 42 -8.65 11.79 -10.15
C GLU A 42 -9.33 10.70 -11.00
N GLN A 43 -9.15 10.75 -12.32
CA GLN A 43 -9.72 9.75 -13.22
C GLN A 43 -8.99 8.41 -13.12
N ARG A 44 -7.68 8.43 -12.87
CA ARG A 44 -6.87 7.24 -12.63
C ARG A 44 -7.25 6.56 -11.31
N ASP A 45 -7.38 7.32 -10.23
CA ASP A 45 -7.78 6.80 -8.91
C ASP A 45 -9.19 6.20 -8.92
N MET A 46 -10.12 6.85 -9.62
CA MET A 46 -11.49 6.35 -9.80
C MET A 46 -11.51 5.04 -10.60
N LEU A 47 -10.72 4.95 -11.67
CA LEU A 47 -10.63 3.74 -12.50
C LEU A 47 -10.00 2.59 -11.72
N GLN A 48 -8.90 2.85 -11.01
CA GLN A 48 -8.24 1.87 -10.16
C GLN A 48 -9.21 1.30 -9.13
N SER A 49 -9.96 2.17 -8.44
CA SER A 49 -10.94 1.76 -7.44
C SER A 49 -12.05 0.90 -8.03
N ARG A 50 -12.57 1.27 -9.21
CA ARG A 50 -13.60 0.49 -9.92
C ARG A 50 -13.10 -0.86 -10.42
N LEU A 51 -11.88 -0.92 -10.95
CA LEU A 51 -11.26 -2.17 -11.40
C LEU A 51 -11.04 -3.09 -10.20
N LEU A 52 -10.51 -2.57 -9.08
CA LEU A 52 -10.33 -3.35 -7.87
C LEU A 52 -11.66 -3.91 -7.35
N GLU A 53 -12.73 -3.11 -7.30
CA GLU A 53 -14.06 -3.56 -6.89
C GLU A 53 -14.62 -4.65 -7.82
N TYR A 54 -14.46 -4.48 -9.14
CA TYR A 54 -14.87 -5.47 -10.13
C TYR A 54 -14.10 -6.80 -9.96
N TYR A 55 -12.79 -6.73 -9.77
CA TYR A 55 -11.98 -7.93 -9.55
C TYR A 55 -12.23 -8.56 -8.18
N HIS A 56 -12.57 -7.79 -7.16
CA HIS A 56 -12.96 -8.34 -5.86
C HIS A 56 -14.23 -9.20 -5.98
N GLN A 57 -15.18 -8.80 -6.83
CA GLN A 57 -16.36 -9.61 -7.13
C GLN A 57 -16.04 -10.82 -8.03
N LYS A 58 -14.90 -10.81 -8.73
CA LYS A 58 -14.43 -11.82 -9.67
C LYS A 58 -13.24 -12.66 -9.17
N LEU A 59 -12.82 -12.50 -7.91
CA LEU A 59 -11.80 -13.32 -7.24
C LEU A 59 -11.98 -14.85 -7.38
N PRO A 60 -13.16 -15.44 -7.64
CA PRO A 60 -13.23 -16.89 -7.86
C PRO A 60 -12.57 -17.41 -9.16
N TYR A 61 -12.02 -16.56 -10.04
CA TYR A 61 -11.63 -16.94 -11.40
C TYR A 61 -10.16 -17.32 -11.62
N LEU A 62 -9.27 -17.19 -10.62
CA LEU A 62 -7.87 -17.64 -10.69
C LEU A 62 -7.60 -18.80 -9.72
N PRO A 63 -8.22 -19.99 -9.94
CA PRO A 63 -8.29 -21.08 -8.95
C PRO A 63 -6.95 -21.76 -8.63
N TYR A 64 -5.89 -21.42 -9.34
CA TYR A 64 -4.55 -21.98 -9.21
C TYR A 64 -3.59 -21.09 -8.40
N LEU A 65 -4.06 -19.91 -7.96
CA LEU A 65 -3.34 -19.02 -7.06
C LEU A 65 -3.87 -19.14 -5.63
N SER A 66 -3.02 -18.84 -4.65
CA SER A 66 -3.52 -18.60 -3.29
C SER A 66 -4.32 -17.29 -3.27
N GLU A 67 -5.26 -17.13 -2.34
CA GLU A 67 -6.05 -15.89 -2.21
C GLU A 67 -5.16 -14.63 -2.06
N GLN A 68 -4.01 -14.80 -1.41
CA GLN A 68 -3.03 -13.74 -1.25
C GLN A 68 -2.29 -13.43 -2.56
N ASP A 69 -1.78 -14.45 -3.27
CA ASP A 69 -1.09 -14.25 -4.55
C ASP A 69 -2.02 -13.68 -5.62
N GLU A 70 -3.28 -14.11 -5.60
CA GLU A 70 -4.32 -13.59 -6.47
C GLU A 70 -4.57 -12.10 -6.24
N ARG A 71 -4.78 -11.72 -4.97
CA ARG A 71 -4.96 -10.31 -4.59
C ARG A 71 -3.75 -9.47 -5.03
N LEU A 72 -2.55 -9.98 -4.80
CA LEU A 72 -1.32 -9.30 -5.16
C LEU A 72 -1.19 -9.09 -6.67
N ILE A 73 -1.39 -10.14 -7.47
CA ILE A 73 -1.28 -10.07 -8.94
C ILE A 73 -2.34 -9.12 -9.53
N ILE A 74 -3.57 -9.13 -9.00
CA ILE A 74 -4.64 -8.22 -9.40
C ILE A 74 -4.24 -6.76 -9.10
N HIS A 75 -3.86 -6.47 -7.86
CA HIS A 75 -3.51 -5.11 -7.46
C HIS A 75 -2.30 -4.60 -8.24
N ALA A 76 -1.26 -5.43 -8.41
CA ALA A 76 -0.05 -5.11 -9.17
C ALA A 76 -0.38 -4.78 -10.63
N THR A 77 -1.15 -5.63 -11.30
CA THR A 77 -1.51 -5.46 -12.71
C THR A 77 -2.33 -4.19 -12.91
N ILE A 78 -3.33 -3.94 -12.06
CA ILE A 78 -4.16 -2.73 -12.14
C ILE A 78 -3.33 -1.47 -11.91
N ALA A 79 -2.38 -1.47 -10.96
CA ALA A 79 -1.54 -0.31 -10.74
C ALA A 79 -0.56 -0.04 -11.89
N ILE A 80 0.01 -1.08 -12.51
CA ILE A 80 0.84 -0.91 -13.72
C ILE A 80 -0.01 -0.27 -14.83
N LEU A 81 -1.20 -0.81 -15.09
CA LEU A 81 -2.09 -0.29 -16.14
C LEU A 81 -2.53 1.15 -15.85
N THR A 82 -2.82 1.47 -14.58
CA THR A 82 -3.23 2.81 -14.16
C THR A 82 -2.07 3.81 -14.23
N ASP A 83 -0.85 3.41 -13.85
CA ASP A 83 0.34 4.25 -13.97
C ASP A 83 0.69 4.53 -15.44
N ALA A 84 0.49 3.53 -16.31
CA ALA A 84 0.67 3.64 -17.75
C ALA A 84 -0.33 4.61 -18.43
N MET A 85 -1.44 4.96 -17.76
CA MET A 85 -2.35 6.03 -18.19
C MET A 85 -1.89 7.44 -17.77
N GLY A 86 -0.83 7.51 -16.95
CA GLY A 86 -0.21 8.74 -16.49
C GLY A 86 0.81 9.30 -17.48
N ASN A 87 1.93 9.76 -16.95
CA ASN A 87 3.04 10.30 -17.74
C ASN A 87 4.00 9.23 -18.25
N THR A 88 3.78 7.96 -17.89
CA THR A 88 4.66 6.83 -18.18
C THR A 88 3.95 5.92 -19.16
N LYS A 89 4.65 5.33 -20.14
CA LYS A 89 4.06 4.30 -21.01
C LYS A 89 4.20 2.92 -20.40
N LEU A 90 3.34 1.99 -20.80
CA LEU A 90 3.43 0.59 -20.37
C LEU A 90 4.79 -0.01 -20.74
N ASP A 91 5.25 0.17 -21.99
CA ASP A 91 6.57 -0.33 -22.43
C ASP A 91 7.71 0.25 -21.59
N ASP A 92 7.65 1.54 -21.23
CA ASP A 92 8.65 2.20 -20.39
C ASP A 92 8.61 1.72 -18.92
N ILE A 93 7.48 1.19 -18.46
CA ILE A 93 7.34 0.57 -17.14
C ILE A 93 7.89 -0.87 -17.19
N LEU A 94 7.56 -1.62 -18.24
CA LEU A 94 8.00 -3.00 -18.45
C LEU A 94 9.49 -3.10 -18.79
N SER A 95 10.07 -2.08 -19.44
CA SER A 95 11.50 -2.04 -19.80
C SER A 95 12.40 -1.57 -18.65
N LYS A 96 11.82 -1.09 -17.54
CA LYS A 96 12.62 -0.73 -16.36
C LYS A 96 12.97 -2.00 -15.61
N GLU A 97 14.25 -2.27 -15.49
CA GLU A 97 14.78 -3.30 -14.58
C GLU A 97 14.48 -3.00 -13.09
N THR A 98 14.02 -1.79 -12.76
CA THR A 98 13.68 -1.42 -11.37
C THR A 98 12.19 -1.41 -11.12
N THR A 99 11.81 -2.03 -10.01
CA THR A 99 10.42 -2.16 -9.57
C THR A 99 9.77 -0.79 -9.41
N SER A 100 8.58 -0.58 -10.03
CA SER A 100 7.83 0.68 -9.89
C SER A 100 7.44 0.94 -8.43
N LEU A 101 7.58 2.18 -7.95
CA LEU A 101 7.15 2.57 -6.59
C LEU A 101 5.69 2.26 -6.33
N SER A 102 4.84 2.30 -7.37
CA SER A 102 3.43 1.93 -7.27
C SER A 102 3.23 0.44 -6.94
N LEU A 103 4.10 -0.44 -7.46
CA LEU A 103 4.10 -1.86 -7.13
C LEU A 103 4.62 -2.11 -5.71
N ILE A 104 5.72 -1.45 -5.35
CA ILE A 104 6.27 -1.54 -3.98
C ILE A 104 5.23 -1.05 -2.96
N ALA A 105 4.49 0.01 -3.28
CA ALA A 105 3.40 0.50 -2.44
C ALA A 105 2.30 -0.54 -2.24
N ILE A 106 1.95 -1.32 -3.26
CA ILE A 106 0.98 -2.41 -3.14
C ILE A 106 1.50 -3.51 -2.22
N TYR A 107 2.72 -3.98 -2.44
CA TYR A 107 3.34 -5.01 -1.58
C TYR A 107 3.37 -4.57 -0.12
N ILE A 108 3.77 -3.31 0.12
CA ILE A 108 3.79 -2.76 1.48
C ILE A 108 2.38 -2.69 2.05
N ARG A 109 1.38 -2.19 1.31
CA ARG A 109 0.00 -2.05 1.80
C ARG A 109 -0.64 -3.41 2.14
N GLU A 110 -0.44 -4.40 1.29
CA GLU A 110 -0.96 -5.74 1.51
C GLU A 110 -0.28 -6.39 2.71
N ALA A 111 1.05 -6.30 2.81
CA ALA A 111 1.79 -6.82 3.96
C ALA A 111 1.43 -6.10 5.27
N MET A 112 1.03 -4.83 5.17
CA MET A 112 0.50 -4.00 6.26
C MET A 112 -0.97 -4.26 6.61
N GLY A 113 -1.65 -5.16 5.88
CA GLY A 113 -3.05 -5.53 6.11
C GLY A 113 -4.05 -4.40 5.83
N ILE A 114 -3.66 -3.36 5.09
CA ILE A 114 -4.49 -2.15 4.89
C ILE A 114 -5.79 -2.48 4.16
N ASP A 115 -5.80 -3.55 3.36
CA ASP A 115 -6.96 -3.96 2.57
C ASP A 115 -8.05 -4.65 3.41
N ASP A 116 -7.75 -5.13 4.63
CA ASP A 116 -8.72 -5.73 5.54
C ASP A 116 -9.00 -4.84 6.77
N VAL A 117 -9.62 -3.70 6.47
CA VAL A 117 -9.85 -2.60 7.42
C VAL A 117 -10.65 -3.03 8.66
N GLU A 118 -11.58 -3.98 8.54
CA GLU A 118 -12.43 -4.42 9.66
C GLU A 118 -11.69 -5.36 10.61
N ILE A 119 -10.89 -6.30 10.10
CA ILE A 119 -10.01 -7.13 10.94
C ILE A 119 -9.00 -6.24 11.65
N LEU A 120 -8.38 -5.33 10.90
CA LEU A 120 -7.35 -4.45 11.44
C LEU A 120 -7.92 -3.50 12.51
N ARG A 121 -9.14 -3.00 12.31
CA ARG A 121 -9.83 -2.17 13.30
C ARG A 121 -10.03 -2.93 14.61
N ARG A 122 -10.50 -4.18 14.54
CA ARG A 122 -10.78 -5.00 15.71
C ARG A 122 -9.49 -5.35 16.46
N GLU A 123 -8.49 -5.88 15.77
CA GLU A 123 -7.26 -6.39 16.41
C GLU A 123 -6.43 -5.27 17.03
N VAL A 124 -6.31 -4.12 16.36
CA VAL A 124 -5.60 -2.96 16.93
C VAL A 124 -6.36 -2.42 18.14
N ALA A 125 -7.69 -2.32 18.08
CA ALA A 125 -8.48 -1.84 19.21
C ALA A 125 -8.39 -2.76 20.44
N GLU A 126 -8.37 -4.08 20.24
CA GLU A 126 -8.28 -5.08 21.32
C GLU A 126 -6.94 -5.06 22.05
N MET A 127 -5.84 -4.67 21.37
CA MET A 127 -4.50 -4.66 21.95
C MET A 127 -4.04 -3.31 22.49
N VAL A 128 -4.79 -2.25 22.24
CA VAL A 128 -4.49 -0.94 22.79
C VAL A 128 -4.88 -0.92 24.26
N ASN A 129 -3.91 -1.23 25.13
CA ASN A 129 -4.07 -1.09 26.56
C ASN A 129 -3.66 0.31 27.00
N VAL A 130 -4.64 1.10 27.45
CA VAL A 130 -4.46 2.50 27.81
C VAL A 130 -4.73 2.64 29.31
N PRO A 131 -3.69 2.62 30.17
CA PRO A 131 -3.84 2.72 31.62
C PRO A 131 -4.08 4.19 32.02
N ILE A 132 -5.15 4.79 31.49
CA ILE A 132 -5.54 6.17 31.78
C ILE A 132 -6.71 6.12 32.78
N PRO A 133 -6.71 6.98 33.82
CA PRO A 133 -7.81 7.06 34.79
C PRO A 133 -9.04 7.74 34.16
N MET A 134 -9.66 7.08 33.19
CA MET A 134 -10.90 7.50 32.53
C MET A 134 -11.95 6.39 32.60
N PRO A 135 -13.24 6.73 32.51
CA PRO A 135 -14.29 5.72 32.37
C PRO A 135 -14.05 4.86 31.13
N GLN A 136 -14.21 3.54 31.25
CA GLN A 136 -13.98 2.59 30.15
C GLN A 136 -14.70 2.96 28.84
N PRO A 137 -15.96 3.46 28.85
CA PRO A 137 -16.62 3.89 27.61
C PRO A 137 -15.89 5.03 26.89
N VAL A 138 -15.28 5.95 27.65
CA VAL A 138 -14.48 7.04 27.09
C VAL A 138 -13.20 6.48 26.49
N VAL A 139 -12.52 5.57 27.20
CA VAL A 139 -11.30 4.91 26.70
C VAL A 139 -11.57 4.20 25.37
N ASN A 140 -12.61 3.37 25.29
CA ASN A 140 -12.98 2.66 24.07
C ASN A 140 -13.28 3.62 22.91
N TRP A 141 -14.06 4.69 23.18
CA TRP A 141 -14.40 5.68 22.17
C TRP A 141 -13.16 6.39 21.58
N VAL A 142 -12.17 6.73 22.42
CA VAL A 142 -10.95 7.39 21.92
C VAL A 142 -10.05 6.41 21.17
N ILE A 143 -9.98 5.14 21.60
CA ILE A 143 -9.27 4.09 20.86
C ILE A 143 -9.87 3.93 19.46
N GLU A 144 -11.20 3.81 19.34
CA GLU A 144 -11.88 3.72 18.05
C GLU A 144 -11.57 4.92 17.14
N LYS A 145 -11.54 6.14 17.71
CA LYS A 145 -11.15 7.35 16.96
C LYS A 145 -9.69 7.32 16.52
N GLY A 146 -8.78 6.88 17.37
CA GLY A 146 -7.36 6.72 17.05
C GLY A 146 -7.14 5.70 15.93
N VAL A 147 -7.79 4.55 16.02
CA VAL A 147 -7.74 3.48 15.01
C VAL A 147 -8.34 3.95 13.69
N ALA A 148 -9.48 4.65 13.70
CA ALA A 148 -10.05 5.22 12.49
C ALA A 148 -9.13 6.28 11.84
N ALA A 149 -8.50 7.14 12.64
CA ALA A 149 -7.52 8.11 12.16
C ALA A 149 -6.31 7.41 11.52
N LEU A 150 -5.76 6.39 12.19
CA LEU A 150 -4.69 5.54 11.67
C LEU A 150 -5.05 4.98 10.29
N LEU A 151 -6.15 4.21 10.21
CA LEU A 151 -6.60 3.57 8.97
C LEU A 151 -6.77 4.56 7.82
N SER A 152 -7.26 5.76 8.11
CA SER A 152 -7.46 6.80 7.09
C SER A 152 -6.16 7.37 6.49
N VAL A 153 -5.01 7.19 7.16
CA VAL A 153 -3.74 7.80 6.74
C VAL A 153 -2.70 6.80 6.24
N LEU A 154 -2.90 5.48 6.41
CA LEU A 154 -1.89 4.47 6.07
C LEU A 154 -1.50 4.51 4.59
N ASN A 155 -2.48 4.59 3.67
CA ASN A 155 -2.20 4.69 2.23
C ASN A 155 -1.37 5.93 1.87
N GLN A 156 -1.69 7.07 2.48
CA GLN A 156 -0.94 8.32 2.28
C GLN A 156 0.47 8.22 2.87
N ALA A 157 0.62 7.59 4.02
CA ALA A 157 1.91 7.38 4.68
C ALA A 157 2.86 6.51 3.85
N VAL A 158 2.36 5.42 3.27
CA VAL A 158 3.14 4.55 2.37
C VAL A 158 3.65 5.34 1.17
N ASN A 159 2.76 6.08 0.49
CA ASN A 159 3.13 6.89 -0.68
C ASN A 159 4.15 7.97 -0.35
N ALA A 160 3.95 8.70 0.75
CA ALA A 160 4.87 9.74 1.19
C ALA A 160 6.25 9.15 1.50
N SER A 161 6.30 8.01 2.19
CA SER A 161 7.56 7.38 2.59
C SER A 161 8.33 6.84 1.39
N LEU A 162 7.64 6.21 0.43
CA LEU A 162 8.26 5.77 -0.82
C LEU A 162 8.75 6.94 -1.67
N GLY A 163 7.99 8.03 -1.72
CA GLY A 163 8.40 9.26 -2.40
C GLY A 163 9.63 9.91 -1.76
N GLU A 164 9.68 9.97 -0.43
CA GLU A 164 10.80 10.55 0.32
C GLU A 164 12.09 9.73 0.20
N CYS A 165 11.99 8.40 0.20
CA CYS A 165 13.16 7.51 0.19
C CYS A 165 13.62 7.14 -1.22
N PHE A 166 12.69 6.91 -2.14
CA PHE A 166 12.97 6.26 -3.43
C PHE A 166 12.42 7.04 -4.63
N GLY A 167 11.75 8.17 -4.41
CA GLY A 167 11.25 9.03 -5.47
C GLY A 167 12.36 9.67 -6.31
N LYS A 168 12.01 10.18 -7.49
CA LYS A 168 12.95 10.91 -8.38
C LYS A 168 13.61 12.12 -7.71
N ALA A 169 12.96 12.69 -6.71
CA ALA A 169 13.47 13.77 -5.87
C ALA A 169 13.54 13.33 -4.40
N ALA A 170 14.06 12.13 -4.15
CA ALA A 170 14.20 11.57 -2.81
C ALA A 170 14.94 12.55 -1.88
N THR A 171 14.33 12.86 -0.75
CA THR A 171 14.86 13.76 0.28
C THR A 171 15.54 13.03 1.43
N ARG A 172 15.30 11.71 1.54
CA ARG A 172 15.95 10.84 2.52
C ARG A 172 16.62 9.69 1.79
N HIS A 173 17.80 9.33 2.22
CA HIS A 173 18.52 8.18 1.68
C HIS A 173 18.51 7.12 2.78
N VAL A 174 18.02 5.94 2.42
CA VAL A 174 17.92 4.81 3.33
C VAL A 174 18.83 3.71 2.81
N GLU A 175 19.64 3.16 3.70
CA GLU A 175 20.59 2.07 3.43
C GLU A 175 20.15 0.76 4.09
N SER A 176 19.17 0.82 4.98
CA SER A 176 18.62 -0.34 5.67
C SER A 176 17.10 -0.34 5.74
N ILE A 177 16.54 -1.52 6.01
CA ILE A 177 15.10 -1.72 6.18
C ILE A 177 14.61 -0.95 7.41
N GLU A 178 15.39 -0.96 8.49
CA GLU A 178 15.09 -0.27 9.74
C GLU A 178 14.97 1.24 9.52
N GLU A 179 15.82 1.81 8.66
CA GLU A 179 15.74 3.23 8.31
C GLU A 179 14.46 3.54 7.54
N PHE A 180 14.09 2.70 6.56
CA PHE A 180 12.81 2.86 5.86
C PHE A 180 11.60 2.73 6.79
N GLN A 181 11.59 1.72 7.68
CA GLN A 181 10.53 1.54 8.67
C GLN A 181 10.43 2.74 9.63
N ALA A 182 11.56 3.36 9.99
CA ALA A 182 11.57 4.58 10.79
C ALA A 182 10.94 5.77 10.04
N VAL A 183 11.22 5.93 8.74
CA VAL A 183 10.56 6.94 7.90
C VAL A 183 9.06 6.69 7.80
N LEU A 184 8.65 5.44 7.54
CA LEU A 184 7.26 5.04 7.47
C LEU A 184 6.52 5.34 8.78
N ARG A 185 7.09 4.95 9.93
CA ARG A 185 6.54 5.24 11.25
C ARG A 185 6.42 6.72 11.52
N ALA A 186 7.44 7.51 11.18
CA ALA A 186 7.41 8.96 11.34
C ALA A 186 6.29 9.60 10.51
N ASN A 187 6.10 9.15 9.26
CA ASN A 187 5.04 9.66 8.39
C ASN A 187 3.64 9.25 8.86
N VAL A 188 3.43 7.99 9.27
CA VAL A 188 2.17 7.56 9.89
C VAL A 188 1.87 8.41 11.12
N THR A 189 2.84 8.56 12.03
CA THR A 189 2.69 9.35 13.26
C THR A 189 2.30 10.79 12.98
N ARG A 190 3.00 11.45 12.05
CA ARG A 190 2.71 12.82 11.63
C ARG A 190 1.29 12.94 11.06
N PHE A 191 0.87 12.02 10.20
CA PHE A 191 -0.46 12.09 9.59
C PHE A 191 -1.57 11.78 10.59
N VAL A 192 -1.38 10.83 11.51
CA VAL A 192 -2.33 10.56 12.59
C VAL A 192 -2.47 11.78 13.49
N HIS A 193 -1.37 12.44 13.88
CA HIS A 193 -1.42 13.67 14.66
C HIS A 193 -2.21 14.79 13.97
N ASN A 194 -2.09 14.90 12.64
CA ASN A 194 -2.83 15.92 11.88
C ASN A 194 -4.32 15.58 11.73
N LYS A 195 -4.69 14.31 11.80
CA LYS A 195 -6.07 13.83 11.62
C LYS A 195 -6.83 13.67 12.93
N LEU A 196 -6.16 13.20 13.97
CA LEU A 196 -6.75 13.03 15.27
C LEU A 196 -6.74 14.38 15.98
N HIS A 197 -7.93 14.94 16.14
CA HIS A 197 -8.16 16.07 17.03
C HIS A 197 -9.35 15.73 17.90
N VAL A 198 -9.11 15.32 19.14
CA VAL A 198 -10.20 15.00 20.07
C VAL A 198 -10.46 16.20 20.97
N ALA A 199 -11.50 16.96 20.63
CA ALA A 199 -11.95 18.06 21.46
C ALA A 199 -12.21 17.57 22.91
N LEU A 200 -11.77 18.36 23.90
CA LEU A 200 -11.94 18.11 25.34
C LEU A 200 -11.02 17.06 25.97
N LEU A 201 -10.13 16.39 25.21
CA LEU A 201 -9.08 15.56 25.80
C LEU A 201 -7.83 16.38 26.16
N PRO A 202 -7.19 16.10 27.30
CA PRO A 202 -5.86 16.63 27.56
C PRO A 202 -4.86 16.16 26.49
N ALA A 203 -3.98 17.06 26.04
CA ALA A 203 -2.99 16.76 25.01
C ALA A 203 -2.07 15.56 25.34
N PHE A 204 -1.83 15.28 26.63
CA PHE A 204 -1.05 14.11 27.04
C PHE A 204 -1.80 12.79 26.78
N VAL A 205 -3.12 12.77 26.94
CA VAL A 205 -3.97 11.60 26.67
C VAL A 205 -4.01 11.33 25.18
N GLU A 206 -4.18 12.38 24.38
CA GLU A 206 -4.19 12.29 22.92
C GLU A 206 -2.85 11.75 22.38
N ARG A 207 -1.72 12.30 22.85
CA ARG A 207 -0.39 11.78 22.50
C ARG A 207 -0.18 10.33 22.93
N PHE A 208 -0.62 9.97 24.12
CA PHE A 208 -0.49 8.61 24.64
C PHE A 208 -1.28 7.63 23.77
N ILE A 209 -2.52 7.96 23.41
CA ILE A 209 -3.36 7.10 22.57
C ILE A 209 -2.81 6.98 21.15
N ILE A 210 -2.32 8.08 20.57
CA ILE A 210 -1.66 8.04 19.26
C ILE A 210 -0.45 7.11 19.31
N SER A 211 0.40 7.22 20.34
CA SER A 211 1.53 6.30 20.51
C SER A 211 1.05 4.86 20.65
N SER A 212 0.12 4.57 21.56
CA SER A 212 -0.36 3.20 21.79
C SER A 212 -0.97 2.58 20.54
N VAL A 213 -1.81 3.31 19.80
CA VAL A 213 -2.44 2.81 18.56
C VAL A 213 -1.38 2.53 17.48
N ILE A 214 -0.41 3.43 17.30
CA ILE A 214 0.66 3.25 16.32
C ILE A 214 1.58 2.11 16.73
N ASP A 215 1.97 2.04 18.00
CA ASP A 215 2.88 1.03 18.52
C ASP A 215 2.27 -0.37 18.38
N SER A 216 1.00 -0.53 18.77
CA SER A 216 0.26 -1.79 18.58
C SER A 216 0.16 -2.18 17.10
N TYR A 217 -0.13 -1.22 16.22
CA TYR A 217 -0.21 -1.48 14.78
C TYR A 217 1.13 -1.91 14.18
N PHE A 218 2.21 -1.19 14.49
CA PHE A 218 3.55 -1.50 13.95
C PHE A 218 4.09 -2.83 14.48
N GLN A 219 3.79 -3.18 15.75
CA GLN A 219 4.17 -4.47 16.31
C GLN A 219 3.47 -5.65 15.63
N LEU A 220 2.23 -5.46 15.20
CA LEU A 220 1.44 -6.50 14.54
C LEU A 220 1.78 -6.69 13.06
N TYR A 221 1.90 -5.59 12.33
CA TYR A 221 1.80 -5.62 10.87
C TYR A 221 3.07 -5.16 10.15
N VAL A 222 3.92 -4.35 10.78
CA VAL A 222 5.07 -3.74 10.08
C VAL A 222 6.37 -4.57 10.22
N THR A 223 6.42 -5.51 11.16
CA THR A 223 7.49 -6.51 11.29
C THR A 223 7.34 -7.69 10.31
N ASN A 224 6.47 -7.59 9.32
CA ASN A 224 6.19 -8.66 8.36
C ASN A 224 7.37 -8.84 7.38
N GLU A 225 7.83 -10.10 7.24
CA GLU A 225 8.91 -10.52 6.34
C GLU A 225 8.71 -10.02 4.90
N ARG A 226 7.45 -9.89 4.44
CA ARG A 226 7.12 -9.39 3.10
C ARG A 226 7.47 -7.92 2.87
N ILE A 227 7.28 -7.04 3.87
CA ILE A 227 7.71 -5.62 3.76
C ILE A 227 9.22 -5.59 3.63
N ASN A 228 9.90 -6.38 4.45
CA ASN A 228 11.36 -6.47 4.44
C ASN A 228 11.85 -6.94 3.07
N THR A 229 11.28 -8.01 2.51
CA THR A 229 11.64 -8.51 1.18
C THR A 229 11.41 -7.47 0.08
N ALA A 230 10.25 -6.80 0.08
CA ALA A 230 9.93 -5.80 -0.93
C ALA A 230 10.88 -4.59 -0.87
N VAL A 231 11.22 -4.13 0.34
CA VAL A 231 12.10 -2.98 0.55
C VAL A 231 13.57 -3.34 0.29
N SER A 232 14.03 -4.53 0.69
CA SER A 232 15.42 -4.97 0.46
C SER A 232 15.80 -4.93 -1.01
N LYS A 233 14.95 -5.47 -1.90
CA LYS A 233 15.20 -5.46 -3.34
C LYS A 233 15.40 -4.05 -3.88
N VAL A 234 14.65 -3.08 -3.37
CA VAL A 234 14.73 -1.68 -3.81
C VAL A 234 16.00 -1.01 -3.28
N ILE A 235 16.40 -1.31 -2.04
CA ILE A 235 17.65 -0.83 -1.45
C ILE A 235 18.86 -1.39 -2.22
N GLU A 236 18.84 -2.68 -2.57
CA GLU A 236 19.87 -3.35 -3.38
C GLU A 236 19.97 -2.76 -4.81
N GLU A 237 18.83 -2.53 -5.47
CA GLU A 237 18.80 -1.87 -6.78
C GLU A 237 19.35 -0.44 -6.74
N GLN A 238 19.12 0.29 -5.63
CA GLN A 238 19.66 1.65 -5.47
C GLN A 238 21.15 1.68 -5.16
N SER A 239 21.68 0.73 -4.38
CA SER A 239 23.12 0.66 -4.10
C SER A 239 23.91 0.34 -5.37
N HIS A 240 23.45 -0.62 -6.18
CA HIS A 240 24.08 -0.96 -7.45
C HIS A 240 24.14 0.21 -8.45
N ARG A 241 23.14 1.09 -8.45
CA ARG A 241 23.13 2.32 -9.28
C ARG A 241 24.09 3.41 -8.81
N ARG A 242 24.51 3.39 -7.54
CA ARG A 242 25.51 4.35 -7.02
C ARG A 242 26.93 3.93 -7.32
N ASP A 243 27.17 2.62 -7.41
CA ASP A 243 28.49 2.05 -7.64
C ASP A 243 28.85 1.89 -9.14
N SER A 244 27.91 2.24 -10.04
CA SER A 244 28.07 2.20 -11.52
C SER A 244 28.31 3.60 -12.10
#